data_AF-A0A3Q1FUH8-F1
#
_entry.id   AF-A0A3Q1FUH8-F1
#
_cell.length_a   1.000
_cell.length_b   1.000
_cell.length_c   1.000
_cell.angle_alpha   90.00
_cell.angle_beta   90.00
_cell.angle_gamma   90.00
#
_symmetry.space_group_name_H-M   'P 1'
#
loop_
_entity.id
_entity.type
_entity.pdbx_description
1 polymer ?
#
loop_
_entity_poly.entity_id
_entity_poly.type
_entity_poly.pdbx_seq_one_letter_code
_entity_poly.pdbx_strand_id
1 'polypeptide(L)'
;IQANLEDDLVKEALRTGVDLRQYSKQVETELQRIEQASIKDYIKESQNIALLHNQITACDSILERMEGMLSGFQSDLSSISSEIQTLQQQSVSMNVRLKNRQAVRSHLSQLVDELVVPGAMISTILDSPVTEQEFLEQLHELNNKINFAKELSFRETLACSDIQDIVDRLKVKAVSKIREFILQKIYSFRKPMTNYQIPQNTLLKYRFFYQFLLANERTVAKEIRDEYVDTMSKIYLSYFKSYSGRLLKVQYEEVADKDDLMGVEDTAKKDILYRLFFSKPSLKSRNTIFTLGQRGSILSPAELEGPILVPHTAQRGDSRVRTHRGDSSTTQMGFV
;
A
#
# COMPACT_ATOMS: atom_id res chain seq x y z
N ILE A 1 46.76 105.91 -25.15
CA ILE A 1 47.73 106.99 -24.84
C ILE A 1 47.60 107.49 -23.39
N GLN A 2 46.42 107.44 -22.76
CA GLN A 2 46.24 107.91 -21.37
C GLN A 2 46.59 106.92 -20.24
N ALA A 3 46.84 105.63 -20.52
CA ALA A 3 47.12 104.64 -19.46
C ALA A 3 48.62 104.50 -19.09
N ASN A 4 49.55 105.00 -19.92
CA ASN A 4 50.99 104.92 -19.63
C ASN A 4 51.50 106.09 -18.76
N LEU A 5 50.62 107.00 -18.31
CA LEU A 5 50.98 108.17 -17.49
C LEU A 5 50.84 107.92 -15.98
N GLU A 6 50.37 106.74 -15.54
CA GLU A 6 50.19 106.41 -14.12
C GLU A 6 51.33 105.60 -13.51
N ASP A 7 52.31 105.18 -14.30
CA ASP A 7 53.44 104.40 -13.78
C ASP A 7 54.35 105.32 -12.95
N ASP A 8 54.50 105.04 -11.65
CA ASP A 8 55.26 105.87 -10.69
C ASP A 8 56.72 106.07 -11.14
N LEU A 9 57.26 105.08 -11.87
CA LEU A 9 58.56 105.14 -12.53
C LEU A 9 58.66 106.27 -13.58
N VAL A 10 57.58 106.53 -14.33
CA VAL A 10 57.54 107.57 -15.37
C VAL A 10 57.44 108.96 -14.74
N LYS A 11 56.73 109.09 -13.60
CA LYS A 11 56.67 110.34 -12.83
C LYS A 11 58.01 110.69 -12.17
N GLU A 12 58.74 109.70 -11.68
CA GLU A 12 60.05 109.90 -11.06
C GLU A 12 61.12 110.29 -12.12
N ALA A 13 61.10 109.66 -13.29
CA ALA A 13 61.97 109.99 -14.42
C ALA A 13 61.74 111.42 -14.98
N LEU A 14 60.49 111.91 -14.96
CA LEU A 14 60.15 113.28 -15.36
C LEU A 14 60.58 114.34 -14.33
N ARG A 15 60.67 114.00 -13.03
CA ARG A 15 61.11 114.93 -11.96
C ARG A 15 62.62 115.14 -11.91
N THR A 16 63.41 114.16 -12.32
CA THR A 16 64.89 114.23 -12.33
C THR A 16 65.47 114.83 -13.62
N GLY A 17 64.64 115.21 -14.59
CA GLY A 17 65.08 115.93 -15.80
C GLY A 17 65.96 115.11 -16.75
N VAL A 18 65.87 113.78 -16.67
CA VAL A 18 66.64 112.87 -17.54
C VAL A 18 65.84 112.63 -18.83
N ASP A 19 66.51 112.71 -19.98
CA ASP A 19 65.91 112.53 -21.30
C ASP A 19 65.20 111.15 -21.39
N LEU A 20 63.88 111.15 -21.61
CA LEU A 20 63.03 109.95 -21.69
C LEU A 20 63.55 108.93 -22.71
N ARG A 21 64.24 109.38 -23.77
CA ARG A 21 64.89 108.48 -24.74
C ARG A 21 66.11 107.78 -24.15
N GLN A 22 66.89 108.45 -23.31
CA GLN A 22 68.02 107.85 -22.61
C GLN A 22 67.54 106.89 -21.51
N TYR A 23 66.47 107.26 -20.81
CA TYR A 23 65.86 106.42 -19.79
C TYR A 23 65.22 105.15 -20.37
N SER A 24 64.46 105.26 -21.46
CA SER A 24 63.93 104.09 -22.19
C SER A 24 65.05 103.18 -22.65
N LYS A 25 66.16 103.75 -23.14
CA LYS A 25 67.33 102.98 -23.56
C LYS A 25 68.00 102.28 -22.37
N GLN A 26 68.05 102.93 -21.21
CA GLN A 26 68.60 102.36 -19.98
C GLN A 26 67.71 101.24 -19.42
N VAL A 27 66.38 101.42 -19.43
CA VAL A 27 65.41 100.38 -19.06
C VAL A 27 65.48 99.20 -20.02
N GLU A 28 65.58 99.44 -21.32
CA GLU A 28 65.76 98.38 -22.33
C GLU A 28 67.07 97.62 -22.14
N THR A 29 68.14 98.32 -21.73
CA THR A 29 69.43 97.70 -21.41
C THR A 29 69.37 96.87 -20.12
N GLU A 30 68.70 97.37 -19.08
CA GLU A 30 68.47 96.61 -17.83
C GLU A 30 67.51 95.43 -18.05
N LEU A 31 66.49 95.58 -18.89
CA LEU A 31 65.58 94.49 -19.25
C LEU A 31 66.32 93.39 -20.02
N GLN A 32 67.15 93.76 -21.02
CA GLN A 32 68.02 92.82 -21.71
C GLN A 32 69.01 92.13 -20.78
N ARG A 33 69.51 92.86 -19.77
CA ARG A 33 70.43 92.31 -18.76
C ARG A 33 69.72 91.32 -17.84
N ILE A 34 68.49 91.62 -17.41
CA ILE A 34 67.67 90.74 -16.59
C ILE A 34 67.23 89.52 -17.40
N GLU A 35 66.80 89.70 -18.65
CA GLU A 35 66.48 88.59 -19.56
C GLU A 35 67.70 87.69 -19.78
N GLN A 36 68.88 88.26 -20.05
CA GLN A 36 70.10 87.47 -20.15
C GLN A 36 70.45 86.75 -18.84
N ALA A 37 70.24 87.40 -17.68
CA ALA A 37 70.47 86.78 -16.38
C ALA A 37 69.48 85.63 -16.13
N SER A 38 68.19 85.83 -16.36
CA SER A 38 67.15 84.82 -16.21
C SER A 38 67.32 83.67 -17.19
N ILE A 39 67.68 83.93 -18.45
CA ILE A 39 68.01 82.88 -19.43
C ILE A 39 69.24 82.09 -18.94
N LYS A 40 70.25 82.77 -18.39
CA LYS A 40 71.45 82.10 -17.88
C LYS A 40 71.16 81.25 -16.66
N ASP A 41 70.27 81.69 -15.77
CA ASP A 41 69.79 80.91 -14.63
C ASP A 41 68.93 79.72 -15.08
N TYR A 42 68.07 79.91 -16.09
CA TYR A 42 67.27 78.84 -16.67
C TYR A 42 68.13 77.81 -17.40
N ILE A 43 69.17 78.23 -18.11
CA ILE A 43 70.15 77.33 -18.75
C ILE A 43 70.94 76.55 -17.68
N LYS A 44 71.27 77.20 -16.57
CA LYS A 44 71.99 76.57 -15.46
C LYS A 44 71.11 75.52 -14.74
N GLU A 45 69.84 75.82 -14.52
CA GLU A 45 68.89 74.91 -13.86
C GLU A 45 68.24 73.91 -14.82
N SER A 46 68.29 74.16 -16.13
CA SER A 46 67.76 73.31 -17.21
C SER A 46 68.24 71.87 -17.09
N GLN A 47 69.49 71.66 -16.68
CA GLN A 47 70.04 70.33 -16.52
C GLN A 47 69.42 69.59 -15.32
N ASN A 48 69.13 70.28 -14.22
CA ASN A 48 68.41 69.70 -13.09
C ASN A 48 66.94 69.43 -13.42
N ILE A 49 66.28 70.34 -14.14
CA ILE A 49 64.89 70.15 -14.62
C ILE A 49 64.82 68.96 -15.57
N ALA A 50 65.78 68.81 -16.49
CA ALA A 50 65.86 67.67 -17.39
C ALA A 50 66.11 66.35 -16.64
N LEU A 51 66.97 66.35 -15.62
CA LEU A 51 67.20 65.19 -14.77
C LEU A 51 65.93 64.78 -14.00
N LEU A 52 65.22 65.76 -13.41
CA LEU A 52 63.96 65.51 -12.72
C LEU A 52 62.89 64.98 -13.68
N HIS A 53 62.77 65.58 -14.87
CA HIS A 53 61.85 65.10 -15.89
C HIS A 53 62.17 63.66 -16.30
N ASN A 54 63.45 63.32 -16.50
CA ASN A 54 63.85 61.95 -16.82
C ASN A 54 63.52 60.97 -15.68
N GLN A 55 63.66 61.38 -14.42
CA GLN A 55 63.25 60.57 -13.26
C GLN A 55 61.75 60.40 -13.18
N ILE A 56 60.96 61.45 -13.42
CA ILE A 56 59.50 61.39 -13.45
C ILE A 56 59.04 60.46 -14.58
N THR A 57 59.59 60.60 -15.78
CA THR A 57 59.29 59.71 -16.91
C THR A 57 59.68 58.27 -16.61
N ALA A 58 60.80 58.03 -15.90
CA ALA A 58 61.17 56.70 -15.46
C ALA A 58 60.16 56.13 -14.44
N CYS A 59 59.72 56.93 -13.46
CA CYS A 59 58.67 56.54 -12.52
C CYS A 59 57.35 56.25 -13.21
N ASP A 60 56.93 57.08 -14.18
CA ASP A 60 55.72 56.87 -14.97
C ASP A 60 55.80 55.56 -15.75
N SER A 61 56.95 55.25 -16.37
CA SER A 61 57.14 53.98 -17.07
C SER A 61 57.04 52.75 -16.14
N ILE A 62 57.47 52.88 -14.88
CA ILE A 62 57.35 51.82 -13.88
C ILE A 62 55.89 51.67 -13.45
N LEU A 63 55.19 52.78 -13.23
CA LEU A 63 53.77 52.80 -12.86
C LEU A 63 52.90 52.20 -13.98
N GLU A 64 53.14 52.59 -15.23
CA GLU A 64 52.48 52.03 -16.41
C GLU A 64 52.68 50.52 -16.50
N ARG A 65 53.90 50.03 -16.22
CA ARG A 65 54.18 48.60 -16.21
C ARG A 65 53.51 47.86 -15.05
N MET A 66 53.39 48.48 -13.87
CA MET A 66 52.63 47.93 -12.75
C MET A 66 51.13 47.92 -13.04
N GLU A 67 50.60 48.98 -13.65
CA GLU A 67 49.20 49.06 -14.08
C GLU A 67 48.88 47.96 -15.09
N GLY A 68 49.71 47.78 -16.12
CA GLY A 68 49.54 46.72 -17.11
C GLY A 68 49.55 45.32 -16.47
N MET A 69 50.43 45.09 -15.49
CA MET A 69 50.47 43.82 -14.76
C MET A 69 49.21 43.61 -13.91
N LEU A 70 48.76 44.63 -13.18
CA LEU A 70 47.55 44.56 -12.36
C LEU A 70 46.28 44.42 -13.20
N SER A 71 46.20 45.09 -14.34
CA SER A 71 45.11 44.95 -15.30
C SER A 71 45.08 43.55 -15.90
N GLY A 72 46.25 42.97 -16.20
CA GLY A 72 46.37 41.57 -16.61
C GLY A 72 45.82 40.62 -15.54
N PHE A 73 46.29 40.76 -14.29
CA PHE A 73 45.77 39.95 -13.18
C PHE A 73 44.27 40.11 -12.95
N GLN A 74 43.74 41.33 -13.08
CA GLN A 74 42.31 41.60 -12.94
C GLN A 74 41.50 40.95 -14.06
N SER A 75 41.99 40.99 -15.29
CA SER A 75 41.38 40.30 -16.44
C SER A 75 41.40 38.78 -16.23
N ASP A 76 42.54 38.21 -15.81
CA ASP A 76 42.68 36.78 -15.57
C ASP A 76 41.75 36.30 -14.45
N LEU A 77 41.69 37.03 -13.33
CA LEU A 77 40.77 36.72 -12.23
C LEU A 77 39.30 36.83 -12.65
N SER A 78 38.96 37.79 -13.51
CA SER A 78 37.61 37.95 -14.05
C SER A 78 37.24 36.80 -14.98
N SER A 79 38.17 36.39 -15.85
CA SER A 79 38.01 35.24 -16.74
C SER A 79 37.83 33.94 -15.97
N ILE A 80 38.71 33.67 -14.99
CA ILE A 80 38.63 32.48 -14.12
C ILE A 80 37.34 32.50 -13.31
N SER A 81 36.94 33.64 -12.75
CA SER A 81 35.69 33.74 -11.99
C SER A 81 34.47 33.47 -12.87
N SER A 82 34.46 33.98 -14.10
CA SER A 82 33.41 33.68 -15.08
C SER A 82 33.39 32.19 -15.44
N GLU A 83 34.55 31.57 -15.66
CA GLU A 83 34.63 30.15 -15.95
C GLU A 83 34.12 29.29 -14.78
N ILE A 84 34.52 29.61 -13.54
CA ILE A 84 34.02 28.95 -12.33
C ILE A 84 32.50 29.13 -12.20
N GLN A 85 31.98 30.32 -12.47
CA GLN A 85 30.55 30.59 -12.42
C GLN A 85 29.79 29.77 -13.47
N THR A 86 30.29 29.69 -14.70
CA THR A 86 29.67 28.86 -15.75
C THR A 86 29.70 27.37 -15.40
N LEU A 87 30.83 26.85 -14.90
CA LEU A 87 30.94 25.47 -14.43
C LEU A 87 29.99 25.18 -13.27
N GLN A 88 29.86 26.11 -12.33
CA GLN A 88 28.93 25.98 -11.21
C GLN A 88 27.49 25.94 -11.70
N GLN A 89 27.12 26.80 -12.64
CA GLN A 89 25.77 26.84 -13.22
C GLN A 89 25.46 25.56 -14.02
N GLN A 90 26.44 25.04 -14.78
CA GLN A 90 26.32 23.76 -15.47
C GLN A 90 26.17 22.59 -14.50
N SER A 91 26.95 22.56 -13.42
CA SER A 91 26.87 21.53 -12.38
C SER A 91 25.49 21.49 -11.72
N VAL A 92 24.94 22.66 -11.35
CA VAL A 92 23.59 22.76 -10.78
C VAL A 92 22.53 22.30 -11.78
N SER A 93 22.61 22.74 -13.03
CA SER A 93 21.68 22.31 -14.10
C SER A 93 21.72 20.80 -14.31
N MET A 94 22.91 20.20 -14.34
CA MET A 94 23.10 18.76 -14.46
C MET A 94 22.52 18.01 -13.25
N ASN A 95 22.71 18.52 -12.04
CA ASN A 95 22.16 17.94 -10.83
C ASN A 95 20.62 17.92 -10.84
N VAL A 96 19.99 19.02 -11.27
CA VAL A 96 18.53 19.09 -11.43
C VAL A 96 18.04 18.07 -12.45
N ARG A 97 18.70 17.97 -13.61
CA ARG A 97 18.36 16.95 -14.62
C ARG A 97 18.51 15.53 -14.10
N LEU A 98 19.55 15.26 -13.31
CA LEU A 98 19.76 13.96 -12.68
C LEU A 98 18.64 13.63 -11.69
N LYS A 99 18.29 14.57 -10.79
CA LYS A 99 17.20 14.39 -9.82
C LYS A 99 15.86 14.14 -10.50
N ASN A 100 15.54 14.90 -11.54
CA ASN A 100 14.30 14.70 -12.31
C ASN A 100 14.27 13.31 -12.96
N ARG A 101 15.38 12.88 -13.58
CA ARG A 101 15.48 11.53 -14.17
C ARG A 101 15.39 10.44 -13.11
N GLN A 102 15.98 10.62 -11.95
CA GLN A 102 15.92 9.64 -10.86
C GLN A 102 14.50 9.52 -10.29
N ALA A 103 13.79 10.64 -10.14
CA ALA A 103 12.39 10.66 -9.72
C ALA A 103 11.50 9.91 -10.74
N VAL A 104 11.64 10.19 -12.04
CA VAL A 104 10.89 9.49 -13.09
C VAL A 104 11.25 8.00 -13.14
N ARG A 105 12.55 7.66 -13.05
CA ARG A 105 13.01 6.27 -13.00
C ARG A 105 12.38 5.51 -11.84
N SER A 106 12.24 6.12 -10.66
CA SER A 106 11.59 5.47 -9.51
C SER A 106 10.13 5.11 -9.81
N HIS A 107 9.37 6.03 -10.39
CA HIS A 107 7.96 5.79 -10.73
C HIS A 107 7.82 4.75 -11.85
N LEU A 108 8.67 4.83 -12.89
CA LEU A 108 8.67 3.86 -13.97
C LEU A 108 9.11 2.47 -13.50
N SER A 109 10.09 2.37 -12.60
CA SER A 109 10.50 1.10 -12.00
C SER A 109 9.35 0.46 -11.26
N GLN A 110 8.68 1.22 -10.39
CA GLN A 110 7.52 0.71 -9.66
C GLN A 110 6.42 0.22 -10.61
N LEU A 111 6.13 0.98 -11.67
CA LEU A 111 5.13 0.56 -12.66
C LEU A 111 5.53 -0.74 -13.36
N VAL A 112 6.80 -0.88 -13.76
CA VAL A 112 7.32 -2.08 -14.41
C VAL A 112 7.30 -3.28 -13.45
N ASP A 113 7.71 -3.10 -12.20
CA ASP A 113 7.75 -4.17 -11.20
C ASP A 113 6.34 -4.70 -10.90
N GLU A 114 5.33 -3.82 -10.85
CA GLU A 114 3.93 -4.21 -10.66
C GLU A 114 3.36 -4.90 -11.91
N LEU A 115 3.70 -4.41 -13.10
CA LEU A 115 3.15 -4.91 -14.37
C LEU A 115 3.79 -6.23 -14.83
N VAL A 116 5.08 -6.44 -14.55
CA VAL A 116 5.80 -7.65 -14.96
C VAL A 116 5.29 -8.85 -14.18
N VAL A 117 4.90 -9.91 -14.87
CA VAL A 117 4.59 -11.21 -14.27
C VAL A 117 5.85 -12.09 -14.36
N PRO A 118 6.53 -12.40 -13.24
CA PRO A 118 7.73 -13.22 -13.27
C PRO A 118 7.44 -14.63 -13.83
N GLY A 119 8.33 -15.16 -14.67
CA GLY A 119 8.20 -16.52 -15.19
C GLY A 119 8.16 -17.58 -14.09
N ALA A 120 8.88 -17.35 -12.98
CA ALA A 120 8.84 -18.20 -11.79
C ALA A 120 7.42 -18.28 -11.19
N MET A 121 6.70 -17.15 -11.11
CA MET A 121 5.30 -17.12 -10.65
C MET A 121 4.41 -18.00 -11.54
N ILE A 122 4.60 -17.91 -12.86
CA ILE A 122 3.84 -18.72 -13.83
C ILE A 122 4.10 -20.20 -13.60
N SER A 123 5.37 -20.62 -13.51
CA SER A 123 5.73 -22.02 -13.25
C SER A 123 5.19 -22.52 -11.92
N THR A 124 5.32 -21.74 -10.84
CA THR A 124 4.80 -22.13 -9.52
C THR A 124 3.28 -22.29 -9.55
N ILE A 125 2.54 -21.38 -10.18
CA ILE A 125 1.07 -21.48 -10.26
C ILE A 125 0.63 -22.68 -11.10
N LEU A 126 1.37 -23.02 -12.17
CA LEU A 126 1.06 -24.16 -13.03
C LEU A 126 1.41 -25.50 -12.35
N ASP A 127 2.62 -25.61 -11.79
CA ASP A 127 3.20 -26.89 -11.39
C ASP A 127 3.04 -27.20 -9.89
N SER A 128 3.07 -26.20 -9.01
CA SER A 128 2.97 -26.42 -7.56
C SER A 128 1.55 -26.81 -7.12
N PRO A 129 1.39 -27.79 -6.20
CA PRO A 129 0.09 -28.12 -5.63
C PRO A 129 -0.46 -27.00 -4.74
N VAL A 130 -1.79 -26.84 -4.72
CA VAL A 130 -2.53 -25.81 -3.96
C VAL A 130 -2.33 -25.90 -2.43
N THR A 131 -1.68 -26.96 -1.94
CA THR A 131 -1.43 -27.19 -0.51
C THR A 131 -0.14 -26.51 -0.02
N GLU A 132 0.78 -26.16 -0.92
CA GLU A 132 2.07 -25.54 -0.58
C GLU A 132 1.94 -24.06 -0.27
N GLN A 133 2.79 -23.56 0.64
CA GLN A 133 2.81 -22.16 1.03
C GLN A 133 3.27 -21.25 -0.13
N GLU A 134 4.21 -21.73 -0.94
CA GLU A 134 4.72 -20.99 -2.11
C GLU A 134 3.59 -20.64 -3.09
N PHE A 135 2.67 -21.58 -3.33
CA PHE A 135 1.49 -21.32 -4.17
C PHE A 135 0.61 -20.20 -3.59
N LEU A 136 0.42 -20.18 -2.27
CA LEU A 136 -0.41 -19.17 -1.61
C LEU A 136 0.23 -17.78 -1.67
N GLU A 137 1.54 -17.68 -1.46
CA GLU A 137 2.30 -16.43 -1.58
C GLU A 137 2.25 -15.88 -3.01
N GLN A 138 2.51 -16.75 -4.01
CA GLN A 138 2.43 -16.37 -5.42
C GLN A 138 0.99 -16.02 -5.85
N LEU A 139 -0.03 -16.63 -5.24
CA LEU A 139 -1.43 -16.28 -5.48
C LEU A 139 -1.80 -14.90 -4.92
N HIS A 140 -1.25 -14.51 -3.77
CA HIS A 140 -1.41 -13.16 -3.23
C HIS A 140 -0.78 -12.12 -4.16
N GLU A 141 0.44 -12.37 -4.63
CA GLU A 141 1.14 -11.48 -5.55
C GLU A 141 0.38 -11.37 -6.89
N LEU A 142 -0.09 -12.50 -7.44
CA LEU A 142 -0.94 -12.51 -8.62
C LEU A 142 -2.23 -11.71 -8.41
N ASN A 143 -2.89 -11.83 -7.25
CA ASN A 143 -4.10 -11.07 -6.97
C ASN A 143 -3.85 -9.55 -6.95
N ASN A 144 -2.72 -9.11 -6.41
CA ASN A 144 -2.32 -7.71 -6.46
C ASN A 144 -2.08 -7.26 -7.91
N LYS A 145 -1.33 -8.06 -8.68
CA LYS A 145 -1.08 -7.79 -10.11
C LYS A 145 -2.36 -7.73 -10.93
N ILE A 146 -3.33 -8.61 -10.67
CA ILE A 146 -4.66 -8.57 -11.32
C ILE A 146 -5.39 -7.26 -10.98
N ASN A 147 -5.36 -6.81 -9.72
CA ASN A 147 -6.03 -5.58 -9.32
C ASN A 147 -5.37 -4.35 -9.94
N PHE A 148 -4.03 -4.31 -9.98
CA PHE A 148 -3.29 -3.26 -10.68
C PHE A 148 -3.58 -3.26 -12.18
N ALA A 149 -3.56 -4.42 -12.83
CA ALA A 149 -3.90 -4.55 -14.25
C ALA A 149 -5.33 -4.05 -14.54
N LYS A 150 -6.30 -4.34 -13.64
CA LYS A 150 -7.68 -3.79 -13.72
C LYS A 150 -7.75 -2.28 -13.53
N GLU A 151 -6.92 -1.69 -12.67
CA GLU A 151 -6.88 -0.23 -12.47
C GLU A 151 -6.22 0.47 -13.67
N LEU A 152 -5.16 -0.13 -14.23
CA LEU A 152 -4.43 0.40 -15.37
C LEU A 152 -5.15 0.21 -16.71
N SER A 153 -5.97 -0.83 -16.85
CA SER A 153 -6.80 -1.02 -18.04
C SER A 153 -7.82 0.11 -18.23
N PHE A 154 -8.25 0.77 -17.14
CA PHE A 154 -9.06 1.99 -17.20
C PHE A 154 -8.30 3.19 -17.79
N ARG A 155 -6.96 3.16 -17.81
CA ARG A 155 -6.10 4.23 -18.34
C ARG A 155 -5.62 3.97 -19.78
N GLU A 156 -6.16 2.95 -20.45
CA GLU A 156 -5.99 2.67 -21.90
C GLU A 156 -4.53 2.70 -22.41
N THR A 157 -3.59 2.07 -21.69
CA THR A 157 -2.19 1.97 -22.14
C THR A 157 -1.95 0.68 -22.94
N LEU A 158 -1.33 0.77 -24.12
CA LEU A 158 -1.10 -0.38 -25.02
C LEU A 158 -0.34 -1.55 -24.35
N ALA A 159 0.67 -1.25 -23.53
CA ALA A 159 1.44 -2.26 -22.80
C ALA A 159 0.60 -3.06 -21.77
N CYS A 160 -0.52 -2.49 -21.31
CA CYS A 160 -1.44 -3.20 -20.43
C CYS A 160 -2.24 -4.26 -21.18
N SER A 161 -2.55 -4.03 -22.46
CA SER A 161 -3.28 -5.01 -23.28
C SER A 161 -2.49 -6.31 -23.48
N ASP A 162 -1.17 -6.22 -23.69
CA ASP A 162 -0.31 -7.38 -23.92
C ASP A 162 -0.20 -8.26 -22.66
N ILE A 163 -0.19 -7.63 -21.49
CA ILE A 163 -0.04 -8.32 -20.20
C ILE A 163 -1.39 -8.80 -19.67
N GLN A 164 -2.47 -8.11 -20.02
CA GLN A 164 -3.83 -8.50 -19.63
C GLN A 164 -4.16 -9.93 -20.07
N ASP A 165 -3.81 -10.34 -21.30
CA ASP A 165 -4.06 -11.71 -21.77
C ASP A 165 -3.30 -12.75 -20.92
N ILE A 166 -2.02 -12.49 -20.63
CA ILE A 166 -1.19 -13.40 -19.81
C ILE A 166 -1.78 -13.53 -18.41
N VAL A 167 -2.12 -12.39 -17.78
CA VAL A 167 -2.71 -12.34 -16.44
C VAL A 167 -4.07 -13.02 -16.40
N ASP A 168 -4.91 -12.83 -17.41
CA ASP A 168 -6.22 -13.47 -17.50
C ASP A 168 -6.12 -14.99 -17.70
N ARG A 169 -5.19 -15.45 -18.53
CA ARG A 169 -4.91 -16.89 -18.69
C ARG A 169 -4.40 -17.53 -17.40
N LEU A 170 -3.51 -16.83 -16.70
CA LEU A 170 -2.99 -17.29 -15.41
C LEU A 170 -4.08 -17.30 -14.33
N LYS A 171 -4.94 -16.28 -14.30
CA LYS A 171 -6.14 -16.20 -13.45
C LYS A 171 -7.05 -17.40 -13.69
N VAL A 172 -7.39 -17.72 -14.94
CA VAL A 172 -8.25 -18.87 -15.27
C VAL A 172 -7.64 -20.18 -14.77
N LYS A 173 -6.32 -20.37 -14.91
CA LYS A 173 -5.66 -21.57 -14.38
C LYS A 173 -5.63 -21.63 -12.86
N ALA A 174 -5.32 -20.53 -12.18
CA ALA A 174 -5.36 -20.46 -10.73
C ALA A 174 -6.78 -20.77 -10.19
N VAL A 175 -7.80 -20.14 -10.76
CA VAL A 175 -9.22 -20.37 -10.43
C VAL A 175 -9.60 -21.85 -10.63
N SER A 176 -9.18 -22.46 -11.73
CA SER A 176 -9.48 -23.87 -12.02
C SER A 176 -8.87 -24.81 -10.98
N LYS A 177 -7.59 -24.62 -10.62
CA LYS A 177 -6.90 -25.45 -9.61
C LYS A 177 -7.53 -25.28 -8.23
N ILE A 178 -7.83 -24.04 -7.84
CA ILE A 178 -8.48 -23.74 -6.55
C ILE A 178 -9.88 -24.37 -6.50
N ARG A 179 -10.66 -24.25 -7.57
CA ARG A 179 -12.01 -24.85 -7.67
C ARG A 179 -11.93 -26.36 -7.48
N GLU A 180 -11.04 -27.03 -8.20
CA GLU A 180 -10.86 -28.48 -8.09
C GLU A 180 -10.50 -28.89 -6.66
N PHE A 181 -9.53 -28.20 -6.05
CA PHE A 181 -9.11 -28.47 -4.67
C PHE A 181 -10.25 -28.30 -3.66
N ILE A 182 -11.01 -27.20 -3.73
CA ILE A 182 -12.10 -26.95 -2.79
C ILE A 182 -13.22 -27.98 -3.00
N LEU A 183 -13.60 -28.28 -4.25
CA LEU A 183 -14.62 -29.29 -4.54
C LEU A 183 -14.20 -30.67 -4.04
N GLN A 184 -12.94 -31.07 -4.22
CA GLN A 184 -12.42 -32.32 -3.66
C GLN A 184 -12.56 -32.36 -2.13
N LYS A 185 -12.29 -31.24 -1.43
CA LYS A 185 -12.51 -31.14 0.03
C LYS A 185 -14.00 -31.24 0.38
N ILE A 186 -14.89 -30.59 -0.39
CA ILE A 186 -16.35 -30.67 -0.20
C ILE A 186 -16.86 -32.12 -0.40
N TYR A 187 -16.38 -32.82 -1.43
CA TYR A 187 -16.76 -34.21 -1.66
C TYR A 187 -16.24 -35.16 -0.58
N SER A 188 -15.11 -34.84 0.07
CA SER A 188 -14.61 -35.62 1.21
C SER A 188 -15.60 -35.65 2.39
N PHE A 189 -16.49 -34.66 2.53
CA PHE A 189 -17.54 -34.68 3.57
C PHE A 189 -18.60 -35.76 3.35
N ARG A 190 -18.75 -36.29 2.12
CA ARG A 190 -19.74 -37.33 1.80
C ARG A 190 -19.35 -38.71 2.38
N LYS A 191 -18.13 -38.87 2.89
CA LYS A 191 -17.68 -40.15 3.46
C LYS A 191 -18.45 -40.46 4.75
N PRO A 192 -19.20 -41.58 4.80
CA PRO A 192 -20.01 -41.92 5.97
C PRO A 192 -19.14 -42.10 7.23
N MET A 193 -19.72 -41.80 8.38
CA MET A 193 -19.09 -41.90 9.72
C MET A 193 -17.88 -40.98 9.99
N THR A 194 -17.62 -39.97 9.14
CA THR A 194 -16.60 -38.95 9.42
C THR A 194 -17.17 -37.85 10.31
N ASN A 195 -16.44 -37.42 11.34
CA ASN A 195 -16.77 -36.19 12.06
C ASN A 195 -16.59 -35.00 11.10
N TYR A 196 -17.70 -34.49 10.55
CA TYR A 196 -17.70 -33.39 9.58
C TYR A 196 -17.08 -32.09 10.12
N GLN A 197 -16.97 -31.92 11.44
CA GLN A 197 -16.32 -30.76 12.06
C GLN A 197 -14.81 -30.71 11.75
N ILE A 198 -14.14 -31.87 11.61
CA ILE A 198 -12.69 -31.93 11.35
C ILE A 198 -12.36 -31.42 9.94
N PRO A 199 -13.00 -31.89 8.86
CA PRO A 199 -12.82 -31.29 7.53
C PRO A 199 -13.29 -29.84 7.44
N GLN A 200 -14.31 -29.43 8.21
CA GLN A 200 -14.77 -28.03 8.23
C GLN A 200 -13.70 -27.08 8.80
N ASN A 201 -13.07 -27.45 9.92
CA ASN A 201 -11.95 -26.69 10.48
C ASN A 201 -10.74 -26.64 9.55
N THR A 202 -10.53 -27.70 8.75
CA THR A 202 -9.48 -27.71 7.74
C THR A 202 -9.79 -26.74 6.60
N LEU A 203 -11.05 -26.63 6.19
CA LEU A 203 -11.48 -25.71 5.13
C LEU A 203 -11.32 -24.24 5.53
N LEU A 204 -11.49 -23.91 6.82
CA LEU A 204 -11.29 -22.55 7.33
C LEU A 204 -9.86 -22.02 7.11
N LYS A 205 -8.85 -22.89 7.12
CA LYS A 205 -7.46 -22.53 6.83
C LYS A 205 -7.29 -21.99 5.40
N TYR A 206 -8.17 -22.38 4.49
CA TYR A 206 -8.16 -22.00 3.08
C TYR A 206 -9.14 -20.86 2.76
N ARG A 207 -9.52 -20.05 3.76
CA ARG A 207 -10.36 -18.85 3.60
C ARG A 207 -9.94 -17.98 2.43
N PHE A 208 -8.64 -17.76 2.26
CA PHE A 208 -8.11 -16.86 1.24
C PHE A 208 -8.51 -17.30 -0.18
N PHE A 209 -8.56 -18.59 -0.45
CA PHE A 209 -8.96 -19.11 -1.76
C PHE A 209 -10.38 -18.71 -2.13
N TYR A 210 -11.33 -18.79 -1.20
CA TYR A 210 -12.70 -18.35 -1.46
C TYR A 210 -12.79 -16.82 -1.62
N GLN A 211 -12.00 -16.06 -0.85
CA GLN A 211 -11.91 -14.60 -1.01
C GLN A 211 -11.34 -14.21 -2.39
N PHE A 212 -10.31 -14.91 -2.86
CA PHE A 212 -9.73 -14.74 -4.19
C PHE A 212 -10.74 -15.04 -5.30
N LEU A 213 -11.50 -16.14 -5.17
CA LEU A 213 -12.56 -16.49 -6.12
C LEU A 213 -13.66 -15.43 -6.15
N LEU A 214 -14.12 -14.93 -5.00
CA LEU A 214 -15.13 -13.87 -4.96
C LEU A 214 -14.69 -12.56 -5.63
N ALA A 215 -13.41 -12.22 -5.51
CA ALA A 215 -12.84 -10.99 -6.09
C ALA A 215 -12.68 -11.08 -7.62
N ASN A 216 -12.44 -12.28 -8.15
CA ASN A 216 -12.11 -12.48 -9.55
C ASN A 216 -13.25 -13.12 -10.36
N GLU A 217 -13.81 -14.22 -9.88
CA GLU A 217 -14.82 -15.04 -10.59
C GLU A 217 -16.00 -15.41 -9.67
N ARG A 218 -17.00 -14.52 -9.61
CA ARG A 218 -18.17 -14.68 -8.72
C ARG A 218 -19.04 -15.90 -9.06
N THR A 219 -19.04 -16.33 -10.31
CA THR A 219 -19.80 -17.51 -10.78
C THR A 219 -19.26 -18.79 -10.16
N VAL A 220 -17.94 -18.98 -10.19
CA VAL A 220 -17.25 -20.12 -9.58
C VAL A 220 -17.40 -20.11 -8.06
N ALA A 221 -17.30 -18.93 -7.43
CA ALA A 221 -17.53 -18.81 -5.99
C ALA A 221 -18.96 -19.24 -5.59
N LYS A 222 -19.97 -18.82 -6.38
CA LYS A 222 -21.37 -19.21 -6.16
C LYS A 222 -21.55 -20.72 -6.29
N GLU A 223 -20.98 -21.33 -7.34
CA GLU A 223 -21.02 -22.77 -7.56
C GLU A 223 -20.48 -23.55 -6.34
N ILE A 224 -19.28 -23.20 -5.87
CA ILE A 224 -18.65 -23.85 -4.71
C ILE A 224 -19.51 -23.72 -3.45
N ARG A 225 -20.09 -22.54 -3.23
CA ARG A 225 -20.99 -22.29 -2.10
C ARG A 225 -22.25 -23.16 -2.18
N ASP A 226 -22.88 -23.20 -3.35
CA ASP A 226 -24.12 -23.94 -3.54
C ASP A 226 -23.88 -25.46 -3.39
N GLU A 227 -22.75 -25.99 -3.89
CA GLU A 227 -22.34 -27.39 -3.72
C GLU A 227 -22.03 -27.73 -2.23
N TYR A 228 -21.41 -26.80 -1.50
CA TYR A 228 -21.19 -26.95 -0.06
C TYR A 228 -22.51 -27.00 0.71
N VAL A 229 -23.44 -26.07 0.41
CA VAL A 229 -24.76 -26.01 1.05
C VAL A 229 -25.56 -27.27 0.77
N ASP A 230 -25.59 -27.76 -0.47
CA ASP A 230 -26.29 -29.00 -0.83
C ASP A 230 -25.70 -30.22 -0.10
N THR A 231 -24.37 -30.33 -0.09
CA THR A 231 -23.68 -31.44 0.58
C THR A 231 -23.92 -31.42 2.09
N MET A 232 -23.80 -30.26 2.74
CA MET A 232 -24.08 -30.12 4.17
C MET A 232 -25.55 -30.38 4.49
N SER A 233 -26.48 -29.88 3.67
CA SER A 233 -27.92 -30.10 3.87
C SER A 233 -28.27 -31.59 3.85
N LYS A 234 -27.70 -32.35 2.91
CA LYS A 234 -27.87 -33.81 2.83
C LYS A 234 -27.29 -34.54 4.05
N ILE A 235 -26.12 -34.10 4.53
CA ILE A 235 -25.47 -34.67 5.71
C ILE A 235 -26.30 -34.39 6.97
N TYR A 236 -26.72 -33.15 7.20
CA TYR A 236 -27.58 -32.78 8.32
C TYR A 236 -28.89 -33.56 8.28
N LEU A 237 -29.55 -33.64 7.12
CA LEU A 237 -30.79 -34.40 6.97
C LEU A 237 -30.57 -35.89 7.30
N SER A 238 -29.47 -36.48 6.86
CA SER A 238 -29.12 -37.89 7.17
C SER A 238 -28.91 -38.10 8.67
N TYR A 239 -28.21 -37.18 9.34
CA TYR A 239 -28.03 -37.24 10.79
C TYR A 239 -29.34 -37.04 11.55
N PHE A 240 -30.17 -36.07 11.16
CA PHE A 240 -31.49 -35.87 11.78
C PHE A 240 -32.42 -37.06 11.55
N LYS A 241 -32.45 -37.65 10.35
CA LYS A 241 -33.22 -38.88 10.09
C LYS A 241 -32.71 -40.05 10.92
N SER A 242 -31.40 -40.22 11.01
CA SER A 242 -30.79 -41.27 11.83
C SER A 242 -31.06 -41.06 13.32
N TYR A 243 -30.97 -39.82 13.79
CA TYR A 243 -31.27 -39.43 15.16
C TYR A 243 -32.74 -39.67 15.50
N SER A 244 -33.67 -39.17 14.66
CA SER A 244 -35.11 -39.40 14.78
C SER A 244 -35.45 -40.89 14.76
N GLY A 245 -34.87 -41.67 13.83
CA GLY A 245 -35.08 -43.12 13.78
C GLY A 245 -34.55 -43.85 15.02
N ARG A 246 -33.46 -43.40 15.63
CA ARG A 246 -32.96 -43.95 16.90
C ARG A 246 -33.84 -43.52 18.08
N LEU A 247 -34.33 -42.28 18.12
CA LEU A 247 -35.27 -41.82 19.13
C LEU A 247 -36.57 -42.61 19.09
N LEU A 248 -37.10 -42.90 17.89
CA LEU A 248 -38.28 -43.75 17.71
C LEU A 248 -38.08 -45.17 18.25
N LYS A 249 -36.84 -45.71 18.23
CA LYS A 249 -36.52 -47.01 18.84
C LYS A 249 -36.38 -46.96 20.36
N VAL A 250 -36.06 -45.78 20.90
CA VAL A 250 -36.00 -45.50 22.34
C VAL A 250 -37.38 -45.07 22.87
N GLN A 251 -38.38 -44.96 21.97
CA GLN A 251 -39.75 -44.73 22.36
C GLN A 251 -40.28 -45.92 23.16
N TYR A 252 -41.03 -45.65 24.21
CA TYR A 252 -41.76 -46.70 24.93
C TYR A 252 -42.61 -47.49 23.92
N GLU A 253 -42.32 -48.79 23.77
CA GLU A 253 -43.08 -49.72 22.92
C GLU A 253 -44.56 -49.78 23.30
N GLU A 254 -44.88 -49.38 24.53
CA GLU A 254 -46.21 -49.44 25.12
C GLU A 254 -46.90 -48.06 25.04
N VAL A 255 -47.48 -47.76 23.88
CA VAL A 255 -48.52 -46.74 23.78
C VAL A 255 -49.83 -47.35 24.30
N ALA A 256 -50.51 -46.64 25.19
CA ALA A 256 -51.80 -47.09 25.76
C ALA A 256 -52.83 -47.23 24.63
N ASP A 257 -53.43 -48.42 24.51
CA ASP A 257 -54.51 -48.68 23.56
C ASP A 257 -55.88 -48.55 24.25
N LYS A 258 -56.98 -48.54 23.48
CA LYS A 258 -58.36 -48.44 24.02
C LYS A 258 -58.71 -49.58 25.00
N ASP A 259 -57.96 -50.68 24.96
CA ASP A 259 -58.12 -51.87 25.80
C ASP A 259 -57.24 -51.86 27.07
N ASP A 260 -56.42 -50.81 27.27
CA ASP A 260 -55.62 -50.63 28.47
C ASP A 260 -56.47 -49.93 29.55
N LEU A 261 -57.02 -50.73 30.48
CA LEU A 261 -57.81 -50.26 31.61
C LEU A 261 -56.99 -50.32 32.91
N MET A 262 -57.04 -49.25 33.71
CA MET A 262 -56.48 -49.18 35.07
C MET A 262 -57.39 -49.89 36.06
N GLY A 263 -56.83 -50.75 36.92
CA GLY A 263 -57.59 -51.40 38.01
C GLY A 263 -58.34 -52.67 37.62
N VAL A 264 -57.92 -53.38 36.57
CA VAL A 264 -58.37 -54.77 36.34
C VAL A 264 -57.72 -55.66 37.39
N GLU A 265 -58.52 -56.23 38.30
CA GLU A 265 -58.06 -57.31 39.17
C GLU A 265 -57.65 -58.51 38.30
N ASP A 266 -56.45 -59.02 38.56
CA ASP A 266 -55.83 -60.12 37.83
C ASP A 266 -56.60 -61.43 38.09
N THR A 267 -57.78 -61.56 37.47
CA THR A 267 -58.60 -62.76 37.51
C THR A 267 -58.06 -63.75 36.50
N ALA A 268 -56.89 -64.33 36.84
CA ALA A 268 -56.17 -65.35 36.09
C ALA A 268 -56.95 -66.67 35.83
N LYS A 269 -58.27 -66.71 36.07
CA LYS A 269 -59.11 -67.90 35.94
C LYS A 269 -59.98 -67.93 34.69
N LYS A 270 -60.05 -66.85 33.89
CA LYS A 270 -60.91 -66.80 32.68
C LYS A 270 -60.16 -66.94 31.35
N ASP A 271 -58.87 -67.29 31.38
CA ASP A 271 -57.95 -67.08 30.25
C ASP A 271 -57.29 -68.35 29.71
N ILE A 272 -57.87 -69.53 29.98
CA ILE A 272 -57.37 -70.81 29.46
C ILE A 272 -57.99 -71.15 28.10
N LEU A 273 -59.28 -70.86 27.88
CA LEU A 273 -59.96 -71.21 26.62
C LEU A 273 -59.56 -70.30 25.45
N TYR A 274 -59.23 -69.03 25.72
CA TYR A 274 -58.86 -68.05 24.70
C TYR A 274 -57.40 -68.18 24.22
N ARG A 275 -56.54 -68.85 25.01
CA ARG A 275 -55.09 -68.99 24.79
C ARG A 275 -54.71 -70.06 23.76
N LEU A 276 -55.67 -70.89 23.34
CA LEU A 276 -55.47 -72.00 22.39
C LEU A 276 -55.66 -71.61 20.92
N PHE A 277 -56.31 -70.48 20.61
CA PHE A 277 -56.68 -70.11 19.23
C PHE A 277 -55.99 -68.85 18.68
N PHE A 278 -55.27 -68.08 19.50
CA PHE A 278 -54.57 -66.87 19.05
C PHE A 278 -53.16 -66.78 19.64
N SER A 279 -52.22 -66.33 18.81
CA SER A 279 -50.79 -66.18 19.12
C SER A 279 -50.57 -65.48 20.46
N LYS A 280 -49.57 -65.96 21.21
CA LYS A 280 -49.14 -65.45 22.52
C LYS A 280 -49.20 -63.90 22.55
N PRO A 281 -50.03 -63.27 23.41
CA PRO A 281 -49.89 -61.85 23.64
C PRO A 281 -48.50 -61.62 24.24
N SER A 282 -47.72 -60.68 23.68
CA SER A 282 -46.50 -60.24 24.33
C SER A 282 -46.87 -59.80 25.75
N LEU A 283 -46.11 -60.26 26.74
CA LEU A 283 -46.21 -59.77 28.11
C LEU A 283 -45.81 -58.29 28.10
N LYS A 284 -46.76 -57.43 27.74
CA LYS A 284 -46.68 -56.00 27.99
C LYS A 284 -46.59 -55.83 29.51
N SER A 285 -45.60 -55.09 29.96
CA SER A 285 -45.48 -54.62 31.32
C SER A 285 -46.64 -53.65 31.59
N ARG A 286 -47.86 -54.15 31.86
CA ARG A 286 -49.06 -53.30 32.10
C ARG A 286 -48.85 -52.28 33.23
N ASN A 287 -47.91 -52.54 34.14
CA ASN A 287 -47.53 -51.62 35.22
C ASN A 287 -46.81 -50.35 34.73
N THR A 288 -46.27 -50.32 33.51
CA THR A 288 -45.54 -49.15 32.96
C THR A 288 -46.38 -48.22 32.07
N ILE A 289 -47.60 -48.63 31.73
CA ILE A 289 -48.44 -47.91 30.76
C ILE A 289 -48.97 -46.60 31.37
N PHE A 290 -49.41 -46.67 32.63
CA PHE A 290 -50.05 -45.55 33.36
C PHE A 290 -49.22 -44.97 34.50
N THR A 291 -48.06 -45.54 34.82
CA THR A 291 -47.16 -44.96 35.83
C THR A 291 -46.49 -43.71 35.26
N LEU A 292 -46.60 -42.58 35.97
CA LEU A 292 -46.00 -41.32 35.56
C LEU A 292 -44.47 -41.34 35.70
N GLY A 293 -43.87 -42.17 36.55
CA GLY A 293 -42.41 -42.32 36.67
C GLY A 293 -41.66 -40.98 36.72
N GLN A 294 -40.59 -40.86 35.95
CA GLN A 294 -39.82 -39.62 35.77
C GLN A 294 -40.47 -38.61 34.80
N ARG A 295 -41.70 -38.82 34.30
CA ARG A 295 -42.32 -37.89 33.32
C ARG A 295 -42.56 -36.48 33.90
N GLY A 296 -42.66 -36.36 35.23
CA GLY A 296 -42.78 -35.07 35.90
C GLY A 296 -41.50 -34.23 35.89
N SER A 297 -40.32 -34.85 35.77
CA SER A 297 -39.05 -34.13 35.71
C SER A 297 -38.85 -33.41 34.37
N ILE A 298 -39.52 -33.86 33.31
CA ILE A 298 -39.48 -33.27 31.96
C ILE A 298 -40.03 -31.84 31.96
N LEU A 299 -40.92 -31.50 32.88
CA LEU A 299 -41.48 -30.15 33.03
C LEU A 299 -40.58 -29.22 33.87
N SER A 300 -39.50 -29.74 34.45
CA SER A 300 -38.54 -28.91 35.17
C SER A 300 -37.71 -28.08 34.18
N PRO A 301 -37.42 -26.81 34.46
CA PRO A 301 -36.61 -25.95 33.58
C PRO A 301 -35.25 -26.57 33.21
N ALA A 302 -34.69 -27.37 34.12
CA ALA A 302 -33.41 -28.06 33.95
C ALA A 302 -33.42 -29.18 32.90
N GLU A 303 -34.58 -29.82 32.67
CA GLU A 303 -34.72 -30.85 31.61
C GLU A 303 -35.22 -30.25 30.28
N LEU A 304 -35.95 -29.13 30.29
CA LEU A 304 -36.31 -28.40 29.05
C LEU A 304 -35.08 -27.81 28.35
N GLU A 305 -34.11 -27.30 29.11
CA GLU A 305 -32.82 -26.80 28.61
C GLU A 305 -31.71 -27.86 28.66
N GLY A 306 -32.07 -29.11 28.96
CA GLY A 306 -31.14 -30.22 29.13
C GLY A 306 -30.42 -30.61 27.84
N PRO A 307 -29.25 -31.28 27.95
CA PRO A 307 -28.48 -31.72 26.79
C PRO A 307 -29.31 -32.69 25.93
N ILE A 308 -29.18 -32.54 24.60
CA ILE A 308 -29.87 -33.38 23.62
C ILE A 308 -29.71 -34.88 23.93
N LEU A 309 -30.80 -35.63 23.87
CA LEU A 309 -30.80 -37.05 24.19
C LEU A 309 -29.92 -37.81 23.19
N VAL A 310 -28.74 -38.26 23.60
CA VAL A 310 -27.84 -39.05 22.74
C VAL A 310 -28.34 -40.50 22.72
N PRO A 311 -28.81 -41.06 21.59
CA PRO A 311 -29.52 -42.34 21.62
C PRO A 311 -28.67 -43.53 22.09
N HIS A 312 -27.33 -43.44 21.95
CA HIS A 312 -26.40 -44.46 22.43
C HIS A 312 -26.19 -44.44 23.95
N THR A 313 -26.34 -43.30 24.61
CA THR A 313 -26.29 -43.19 26.08
C THR A 313 -27.67 -43.46 26.69
N ALA A 314 -28.74 -43.03 26.02
CA ALA A 314 -30.13 -43.28 26.43
C ALA A 314 -30.52 -44.77 26.43
N GLN A 315 -29.97 -45.56 25.49
CA GLN A 315 -30.15 -47.03 25.50
C GLN A 315 -29.50 -47.72 26.71
N ARG A 316 -28.46 -47.12 27.32
CA ARG A 316 -27.79 -47.66 28.53
C ARG A 316 -28.36 -47.09 29.83
N GLY A 317 -29.01 -45.92 29.79
CA GLY A 317 -29.48 -45.17 30.96
C GLY A 317 -30.99 -45.21 31.24
N ASP A 318 -31.75 -46.09 30.58
CA ASP A 318 -33.22 -46.23 30.71
C ASP A 318 -34.02 -44.92 30.45
N SER A 319 -33.42 -43.97 29.74
CA SER A 319 -34.02 -42.68 29.39
C SER A 319 -34.87 -42.82 28.11
N ARG A 320 -36.12 -43.24 28.26
CA ARG A 320 -37.05 -43.49 27.15
C ARG A 320 -37.94 -42.27 26.86
N VAL A 321 -38.29 -42.06 25.59
CA VAL A 321 -39.06 -40.88 25.14
C VAL A 321 -40.50 -41.29 24.80
N ARG A 322 -41.50 -40.42 25.03
CA ARG A 322 -42.88 -40.62 24.56
C ARG A 322 -43.29 -39.43 23.68
N THR A 323 -43.54 -39.64 22.40
CA THR A 323 -44.10 -38.60 21.52
C THR A 323 -45.63 -38.65 21.57
N HIS A 324 -46.26 -37.52 21.89
CA HIS A 324 -47.69 -37.36 21.69
C HIS A 324 -47.90 -36.99 20.21
N ARG A 325 -48.60 -37.83 19.44
CA ARG A 325 -49.17 -37.38 18.14
C ARG A 325 -50.29 -36.40 18.48
N GLY A 326 -49.96 -35.12 18.57
CA GLY A 326 -50.95 -34.06 18.52
C GLY A 326 -51.45 -33.94 17.09
N ASP A 327 -52.77 -33.95 16.92
CA ASP A 327 -53.39 -33.57 15.65
C ASP A 327 -52.85 -32.22 15.19
N SER A 328 -52.45 -32.20 13.93
CA SER A 328 -52.00 -31.05 13.17
C SER A 328 -52.95 -29.86 13.33
N SER A 329 -52.56 -28.92 14.18
CA SER A 329 -53.04 -27.53 14.15
C SER A 329 -51.82 -26.66 13.93
N THR A 330 -51.79 -26.06 12.74
CA THR A 330 -50.77 -25.15 12.23
C THR A 330 -50.43 -24.06 13.25
N THR A 331 -49.25 -24.14 13.85
CA THR A 331 -48.59 -22.99 14.47
C THR A 331 -47.26 -22.78 13.77
N GLN A 332 -47.24 -21.78 12.88
CA GLN A 332 -46.00 -21.20 12.37
C GLN A 332 -45.18 -20.71 13.56
N MET A 333 -44.08 -21.40 13.86
CA MET A 333 -43.02 -20.88 14.71
C MET A 333 -41.99 -20.26 13.77
N GLY A 334 -41.97 -18.93 13.75
CA GLY A 334 -40.90 -18.14 13.13
C GLY A 334 -39.58 -18.43 13.83
N PHE A 335 -38.56 -18.74 13.02
CA PHE A 335 -37.18 -18.71 13.45
C PHE A 335 -36.71 -17.25 13.44
N VAL A 336 -36.16 -16.79 14.57
CA VAL A 336 -35.21 -15.67 14.63
C VAL A 336 -33.82 -16.24 14.55
#